data_AF-A0A4P8H825-F1
#
_entry.id   AF-A0A4P8H825-F1
#
_cell.length_a   1.000
_cell.length_b   1.000
_cell.length_c   1.000
_cell.angle_alpha   90.00
_cell.angle_beta   90.00
_cell.angle_gamma   90.00
#
_symmetry.space_group_name_H-M   'P 1'
#
loop_
_entity.id
_entity.type
_entity.pdbx_description
1 polymer ?
#
loop_
_entity_poly.entity_id
_entity_poly.type
_entity_poly.pdbx_seq_one_letter_code
_entity_poly.pdbx_strand_id
1 'polypeptide(L)'
;MLIDELEKNRRGWEEVADSLAQIAERCLRGGGTDWASTSADRFRDELADRVTELHRLRELALAVVDAYARHIPAVQDAELPADALVL
;
A
#
# COMPACT_ATOMS: atom_id res chain seq x y z
N MET A 1 18.75 12.84 7.23
CA MET A 1 18.96 13.55 5.95
C MET A 1 17.64 13.50 5.18
N LEU A 2 17.31 14.47 4.31
CA LEU A 2 16.01 14.50 3.62
C LEU A 2 15.72 13.20 2.85
N ILE A 3 16.72 12.66 2.15
CA ILE A 3 16.62 11.37 1.46
C ILE A 3 16.24 10.21 2.39
N ASP A 4 16.81 10.14 3.60
CA ASP A 4 16.47 9.09 4.57
C ASP A 4 14.99 9.15 4.98
N GLU A 5 14.44 10.37 5.11
CA GLU A 5 13.03 10.60 5.45
C GLU A 5 12.12 10.18 4.29
N LEU A 6 12.48 10.51 3.05
CA LEU A 6 11.72 10.10 1.87
C LEU A 6 11.73 8.57 1.70
N GLU A 7 12.88 7.92 1.87
CA GLU A 7 13.00 6.46 1.83
C GLU A 7 12.25 5.78 3.00
N LYS A 8 12.26 6.38 4.19
CA LYS A 8 11.44 5.93 5.31
C LYS A 8 9.95 6.02 4.98
N ASN A 9 9.51 7.13 4.38
CA ASN A 9 8.11 7.29 3.98
C ASN A 9 7.72 6.29 2.90
N ARG A 10 8.57 6.06 1.89
CA ARG A 10 8.35 5.03 0.86
C ARG A 10 8.11 3.65 1.49
N ARG A 11 9.01 3.20 2.37
CA ARG A 11 8.86 1.93 3.10
C ARG A 11 7.59 1.87 3.96
N GLY A 12 7.23 2.97 4.62
CA GLY A 12 5.98 3.04 5.39
C GLY A 12 4.74 2.80 4.53
N TRP A 13 4.72 3.31 3.29
CA TRP A 13 3.63 3.04 2.35
C TRP A 13 3.62 1.60 1.82
N GLU A 14 4.80 0.97 1.66
CA GLU A 14 4.91 -0.47 1.36
C GLU A 14 4.29 -1.32 2.48
N GLU A 15 4.64 -1.02 3.74
CA GLU A 15 4.09 -1.70 4.92
C GLU A 15 2.56 -1.55 5.02
N VAL A 16 2.03 -0.36 4.66
CA VAL A 16 0.58 -0.12 4.59
C VAL A 16 -0.06 -0.98 3.49
N ALA A 17 0.53 -1.04 2.30
CA ALA A 17 0.02 -1.85 1.19
C ALA A 17 -0.01 -3.35 1.54
N ASP A 18 1.02 -3.85 2.22
CA ASP A 18 1.10 -5.23 2.69
C ASP A 18 0.07 -5.51 3.80
N SER A 19 -0.12 -4.57 4.72
CA SER A 19 -1.14 -4.68 5.77
C SER A 19 -2.55 -4.76 5.17
N LEU A 20 -2.86 -3.93 4.18
CA LEU A 20 -4.14 -3.95 3.48
C LEU A 20 -4.38 -5.29 2.77
N ALA A 21 -3.34 -5.85 2.13
CA ALA A 21 -3.41 -7.18 1.52
C ALA A 21 -3.74 -8.28 2.56
N GLN A 22 -3.07 -8.25 3.71
CA GLN A 22 -3.29 -9.22 4.78
C GLN A 22 -4.70 -9.12 5.37
N ILE A 23 -5.24 -7.90 5.52
CA ILE A 23 -6.60 -7.69 6.02
C ILE A 23 -7.62 -8.23 5.00
N ALA A 24 -7.46 -7.92 3.70
CA ALA A 24 -8.34 -8.43 2.64
C ALA A 24 -8.38 -9.97 2.62
N GLU A 25 -7.22 -10.62 2.73
CA GLU A 25 -7.10 -12.07 2.81
C GLU A 25 -7.79 -12.66 4.06
N ARG A 26 -7.70 -11.98 5.21
CA ARG A 26 -8.43 -12.39 6.41
C ARG A 26 -9.94 -12.25 6.26
N CYS A 27 -10.41 -11.20 5.58
CA CYS A 27 -11.83 -11.02 5.28
C CYS A 27 -12.35 -12.14 4.36
N LEU A 28 -11.62 -12.50 3.30
CA LEU A 28 -11.98 -13.62 2.43
C LEU A 28 -12.11 -14.94 3.21
N ARG A 29 -11.17 -15.22 4.13
CA ARG A 29 -11.22 -16.40 5.00
C ARG A 29 -12.36 -16.34 6.02
N GLY A 30 -12.72 -15.16 6.51
CA GLY A 30 -13.81 -14.95 7.46
C GLY A 30 -15.21 -15.17 6.87
N GLY A 31 -15.36 -15.15 5.55
CA GLY A 31 -16.62 -15.40 4.83
C GLY A 31 -16.97 -16.88 4.64
N GLY A 32 -16.54 -17.77 5.55
CA GLY A 32 -16.68 -19.23 5.42
C GLY A 32 -18.12 -19.72 5.16
N THR A 33 -18.23 -20.88 4.50
CA THR A 33 -19.49 -21.41 3.94
C THR A 33 -20.36 -22.20 4.93
N ASP A 34 -19.96 -22.28 6.20
CA ASP A 34 -20.63 -23.15 7.18
C ASP A 34 -21.92 -22.53 7.76
N TRP A 35 -22.19 -21.25 7.47
CA TRP A 35 -23.40 -20.57 7.92
C TRP A 35 -24.42 -20.44 6.79
N ALA A 36 -25.53 -21.19 6.89
CA ALA A 36 -26.64 -21.10 5.94
C ALA A 36 -27.79 -20.27 6.52
N SER A 37 -27.77 -18.95 6.27
CA SER A 37 -28.89 -18.05 6.57
C SER A 37 -28.84 -16.81 5.68
N THR A 38 -29.99 -16.17 5.44
CA THR A 38 -30.03 -14.90 4.69
C THR A 38 -29.14 -13.82 5.31
N SER A 39 -28.99 -13.82 6.65
CA SER A 39 -28.07 -12.91 7.34
C SER A 39 -26.60 -13.24 7.06
N ALA A 40 -26.26 -14.53 6.97
CA ALA A 40 -24.92 -14.97 6.58
C ALA A 40 -24.62 -14.63 5.11
N ASP A 41 -25.61 -14.74 4.22
CA ASP A 41 -25.48 -14.33 2.81
C ASP A 41 -25.20 -12.83 2.71
N ARG A 42 -26.01 -11.99 3.36
CA ARG A 42 -25.82 -10.53 3.37
C ARG A 42 -24.47 -10.13 3.97
N PHE A 43 -24.04 -10.80 5.04
CA PHE A 43 -22.74 -10.56 5.63
C PHE A 43 -21.60 -10.90 4.68
N ARG A 44 -21.69 -12.02 3.93
CA ARG A 44 -20.68 -12.39 2.93
C ARG A 44 -20.62 -11.40 1.77
N ASP A 45 -21.77 -10.91 1.30
CA ASP A 45 -21.81 -9.87 0.27
C ASP A 45 -21.15 -8.58 0.75
N GLU A 46 -21.49 -8.09 1.95
CA GLU A 46 -20.88 -6.90 2.52
C GLU A 46 -19.37 -7.09 2.74
N LEU A 47 -18.95 -8.28 3.16
CA LEU A 47 -17.53 -8.62 3.35
C LEU A 47 -16.76 -8.63 2.02
N ALA A 48 -17.38 -9.10 0.94
CA ALA A 48 -16.81 -9.04 -0.41
C ALA A 48 -16.66 -7.60 -0.92
N ASP A 49 -17.64 -6.74 -0.65
CA ASP A 49 -17.54 -5.30 -0.93
C ASP A 49 -16.39 -4.64 -0.15
N ARG A 50 -16.22 -4.99 1.13
CA ARG A 50 -15.11 -4.49 1.93
C ARG A 50 -13.76 -4.98 1.41
N VAL A 51 -13.64 -6.24 0.97
CA VAL A 51 -12.41 -6.78 0.36
C VAL A 51 -12.05 -6.00 -0.90
N THR A 52 -13.04 -5.71 -1.75
CA THR A 52 -12.84 -4.90 -2.96
C THR A 52 -12.28 -3.52 -2.61
N GLU A 53 -12.81 -2.87 -1.57
CA GLU A 53 -12.34 -1.57 -1.13
C GLU A 53 -10.92 -1.62 -0.54
N LEU A 54 -10.59 -2.66 0.22
CA LEU A 54 -9.22 -2.88 0.73
C LEU A 54 -8.21 -3.06 -0.41
N HIS A 55 -8.59 -3.75 -1.49
CA HIS A 55 -7.75 -3.85 -2.68
C HIS A 55 -7.53 -2.50 -3.36
N ARG A 56 -8.56 -1.66 -3.49
CA ARG A 56 -8.40 -0.30 -4.04
C ARG A 56 -7.47 0.56 -3.19
N LEU A 57 -7.60 0.51 -1.86
CA LEU A 57 -6.72 1.23 -0.95
C LEU A 57 -5.27 0.74 -1.06
N ARG A 58 -5.07 -0.57 -1.26
CA ARG A 58 -3.74 -1.15 -1.51
C ARG A 58 -3.13 -0.61 -2.79
N GLU A 59 -3.89 -0.57 -3.88
CA GLU A 59 -3.43 0.00 -5.16
C GLU A 59 -3.04 1.47 -5.01
N LEU A 60 -3.82 2.24 -4.25
CA LEU A 60 -3.48 3.64 -3.95
C LEU A 60 -2.18 3.75 -3.14
N ALA A 61 -1.99 2.91 -2.12
CA ALA A 61 -0.75 2.89 -1.34
C ALA A 61 0.46 2.55 -2.21
N LEU A 62 0.36 1.57 -3.11
CA LEU A 62 1.41 1.23 -4.07
C LEU A 62 1.69 2.38 -5.06
N ALA A 63 0.67 3.09 -5.52
CA ALA A 63 0.86 4.27 -6.38
C ALA A 63 1.66 5.38 -5.67
N VAL A 64 1.50 5.52 -4.34
CA VAL A 64 2.32 6.43 -3.54
C VAL A 64 3.77 5.94 -3.45
N VAL A 65 3.99 4.63 -3.22
CA VAL A 65 5.34 4.02 -3.25
C VAL A 65 6.02 4.29 -4.59
N ASP A 66 5.32 4.08 -5.70
CA ASP A 66 5.82 4.34 -7.06
C ASP A 66 6.15 5.81 -7.29
N ALA A 67 5.37 6.73 -6.71
CA ALA A 67 5.69 8.16 -6.76
C ALA A 67 6.99 8.47 -6.03
N TYR A 68 7.19 7.94 -4.82
CA TYR A 68 8.45 8.07 -4.09
C TYR A 68 9.62 7.47 -4.89
N ALA A 69 9.49 6.25 -5.39
CA ALA A 69 10.53 5.57 -6.15
C ALA A 69 10.95 6.34 -7.42
N ARG A 70 9.99 7.00 -8.10
CA ARG A 70 10.27 7.82 -9.28
C ARG A 70 10.96 9.14 -8.96
N HIS A 71 10.70 9.74 -7.81
CA HIS A 71 11.13 11.11 -7.52
C HIS A 71 12.30 11.22 -6.54
N ILE A 72 12.53 10.23 -5.67
CA ILE A 72 13.68 10.22 -4.75
C ILE A 72 15.02 10.38 -5.49
N PRO A 73 15.31 9.67 -6.61
CA PRO A 73 16.58 9.82 -7.32
C PRO A 73 16.81 11.26 -7.80
N ALA A 74 15.77 11.91 -8.32
CA ALA A 74 15.86 13.30 -8.77
C ALA A 74 16.15 14.28 -7.62
N VAL A 75 15.62 14.01 -6.42
CA VAL A 75 15.93 14.80 -5.21
C VAL A 75 17.37 14.54 -4.78
N GLN A 76 17.83 13.29 -4.83
CA GLN A 76 19.21 12.92 -4.47
C GLN A 76 20.24 13.57 -5.40
N ASP A 77 19.98 13.57 -6.70
CA ASP A 77 20.85 14.22 -7.70
C ASP A 77 20.90 15.74 -7.52
N ALA A 78 19.80 16.36 -7.09
CA ALA A 78 19.74 17.79 -6.79
C ALA A 78 20.44 18.17 -5.48
N GLU A 79 20.62 17.23 -4.55
CA GLU A 79 21.35 17.43 -3.29
C GLU A 79 22.88 17.25 -3.44
N LEU A 80 23.36 16.69 -4.56
CA LEU A 80 24.80 16.64 -4.84
C LEU A 80 25.33 18.06 -5.12
N PRO A 81 26.35 18.54 -4.38
CA PRO A 81 26.97 19.81 -4.70
C PRO A 81 27.56 19.75 -6.11
N ALA A 82 27.32 20.79 -6.91
CA ALA A 82 27.79 20.91 -8.30
C ALA A 82 29.32 20.67 -8.43
N ASP A 83 30.04 20.88 -7.34
CA ASP A 83 31.48 20.74 -7.19
C ASP A 83 31.96 19.27 -7.24
N ALA A 84 31.06 18.29 -7.06
CA ALA A 84 31.39 16.85 -7.12
C ALA A 84 31.37 16.28 -8.55
N LEU A 85 30.88 17.04 -9.53
CA LEU A 85 30.77 16.62 -10.94
C LEU A 85 31.94 17.08 -11.81
N VAL A 86 32.99 17.66 -11.21
CA VAL A 86 34.21 18.07 -11.91
C VAL A 86 35.40 17.23 -11.40
N LEU A 87 35.55 16.03 -11.97
CA LEU A 87 36.81 15.28 -11.98
C LEU A 87 37.01 14.62 -13.36
#